data_AF-A0A454JFJ3-F1
#
_entry.id   AF-A0A454JFJ3-F1
#
_cell.length_a   1.000
_cell.length_b   1.000
_cell.length_c   1.000
_cell.angle_alpha   90.00
_cell.angle_beta   90.00
_cell.angle_gamma   90.00
#
_symmetry.space_group_name_H-M   'P 1'
#
loop_
_entity.id
_entity.type
_entity.pdbx_description
1 polymer ?
#
loop_
_entity_poly.entity_id
_entity_poly.type
_entity_poly.pdbx_seq_one_letter_code
_entity_poly.pdbx_strand_id
1 'polypeptide(L)' 'MFIEDSSSIQYRQLTTAAGTIFSVPEFILRVDEAHFCGWQLRYGEWTDFADRPGPDGASLALQMAVEEMLERVEYRGK' A
#
# COMPACT_ATOMS: atom_id res chain seq x y z
N MET A 1 13.57 17.72 2.76
CA MET A 1 13.71 16.70 1.70
C MET A 1 12.31 16.21 1.42
N PHE A 2 11.89 16.28 0.15
CA PHE A 2 10.57 16.02 -0.51
C PHE A 2 9.54 15.26 0.33
N ILE A 3 8.26 15.66 0.39
CA ILE A 3 7.22 15.39 -0.63
C ILE A 3 6.14 16.48 -0.45
N GLU A 4 5.92 17.36 -1.43
CA GLU A 4 5.00 17.18 -2.56
C GLU A 4 3.53 17.21 -2.12
N ASP A 5 2.85 18.18 -2.72
CA ASP A 5 1.44 18.49 -2.65
C ASP A 5 0.57 17.23 -2.66
N SER A 6 -0.30 17.08 -1.66
CA SER A 6 -1.23 15.97 -1.45
C SER A 6 -2.17 15.68 -2.65
N SER A 7 -2.12 16.49 -3.71
CA SER A 7 -3.09 16.48 -4.81
C SER A 7 -2.78 15.49 -5.95
N SER A 8 -1.71 14.68 -5.89
CA SER A 8 -1.47 13.68 -6.94
C SER A 8 -0.76 12.42 -6.45
N ILE A 9 -1.41 11.66 -5.56
CA ILE A 9 -1.02 10.26 -5.34
C ILE A 9 -1.14 9.52 -6.68
N GLN A 10 -0.01 9.05 -7.23
CA GLN A 10 -0.01 8.27 -8.45
C GLN A 10 -0.28 6.80 -8.14
N TYR A 11 -1.09 6.19 -9.00
CA TYR A 11 -1.36 4.76 -8.96
C TYR A 11 -0.57 4.05 -10.05
N ARG A 12 0.08 2.96 -9.68
CA ARG A 12 0.74 2.05 -10.61
C ARG A 12 0.03 0.70 -10.64
N GLN A 13 0.07 0.05 -11.79
CA GLN A 13 -0.36 -1.34 -11.90
C GLN A 13 0.77 -2.26 -11.42
N LEU A 14 0.44 -3.21 -10.54
CA LEU A 14 1.35 -4.23 -10.07
C LEU A 14 0.73 -5.60 -10.30
N THR A 15 1.45 -6.46 -11.03
CA THR A 15 1.08 -7.86 -11.22
C THR A 15 1.83 -8.71 -10.21
N THR A 16 1.10 -9.41 -9.35
CA THR A 16 1.68 -10.36 -8.39
C THR A 16 2.10 -11.66 -9.07
N ALA A 17 2.90 -12.48 -8.38
CA ALA A 17 3.29 -13.81 -8.87
C ALA A 17 2.09 -14.74 -9.14
N ALA A 18 0.96 -14.51 -8.46
CA ALA A 18 -0.29 -15.23 -8.70
C ALA A 18 -1.04 -14.80 -9.98
N GLY A 19 -0.55 -13.79 -10.70
CA GLY A 19 -1.18 -13.22 -11.89
C GLY A 19 -2.26 -12.17 -11.58
N THR A 20 -2.55 -11.90 -10.30
CA THR A 20 -3.51 -10.85 -9.90
C THR A 20 -2.90 -9.47 -10.11
N ILE A 21 -3.66 -8.59 -10.75
CA ILE A 21 -3.28 -7.20 -11.04
C ILE A 21 -3.92 -6.29 -10.00
N PHE A 22 -3.10 -5.47 -9.35
CA PHE A 22 -3.53 -4.48 -8.36
C PHE A 22 -3.22 -3.07 -8.85
N SER A 23 -4.11 -2.13 -8.56
CA SER A 23 -3.82 -0.70 -8.64
C SER A 23 -3.31 -0.22 -7.29
N VAL A 24 -2.04 0.16 -7.23
CA VAL A 24 -1.32 0.40 -5.96
C VAL A 24 -0.81 1.84 -5.96
N PRO A 25 -1.05 2.63 -4.90
CA PRO A 25 -0.41 3.93 -4.72
C PRO A 25 1.12 3.82 -4.73
N GLU A 26 1.80 4.86 -5.21
CA GLU A 26 3.26 4.91 -5.29
C GLU A 26 3.96 4.71 -3.94
N PHE A 27 3.33 5.13 -2.84
CA PHE A 27 3.84 5.00 -1.47
C PHE A 27 3.60 3.63 -0.83
N ILE A 28 2.88 2.74 -1.53
CA ILE A 28 2.61 1.38 -1.06
C ILE A 28 3.42 0.39 -1.90
N LEU A 29 4.15 -0.48 -1.23
CA LEU A 29 5.00 -1.48 -1.85
C LEU A 29 4.49 -2.89 -1.52
N ARG A 30 4.41 -3.75 -2.54
CA ARG A 30 4.13 -5.16 -2.34
C ARG A 30 5.37 -5.86 -1.80
N VAL A 31 5.19 -6.68 -0.77
CA VAL A 31 6.22 -7.58 -0.26
C VAL A 31 5.73 -9.00 -0.42
N ASP A 32 6.50 -9.82 -1.12
CA ASP A 32 6.26 -11.23 -1.36
C ASP A 32 7.50 -12.02 -0.92
N GLU A 33 7.72 -12.10 0.40
CA GLU A 33 8.82 -12.83 1.01
C GLU A 33 8.34 -14.12 1.68
N ALA A 34 9.21 -15.12 1.81
CA ALA A 34 8.84 -16.43 2.37
C ALA A 34 8.27 -16.37 3.80
N HIS A 35 8.61 -15.34 4.56
CA HIS A 35 8.17 -15.13 5.94
C HIS A 35 7.10 -14.03 6.08
N PHE A 36 6.86 -13.25 5.02
CA PHE A 36 5.90 -12.15 5.02
C PHE A 36 5.40 -11.87 3.60
N CYS A 37 4.09 -12.03 3.42
CA CYS A 37 3.38 -11.56 2.24
C CYS A 37 2.42 -10.46 2.67
N GLY A 38 2.51 -9.29 2.04
CA GLY A 38 1.74 -8.14 2.48
C GLY A 38 2.06 -6.87 1.70
N TRP A 39 1.62 -5.74 2.26
CA TRP A 39 1.84 -4.41 1.72
C TRP A 39 2.54 -3.53 2.75
N GLN A 40 3.48 -2.73 2.28
CA GLN A 40 4.22 -1.77 3.09
C GLN A 40 3.82 -0.37 2.72
N LEU A 41 3.27 0.37 3.68
CA LEU A 41 3.09 1.81 3.56
C LEU A 41 4.38 2.52 3.95
N ARG A 42 4.93 3.29 3.01
CA ARG A 42 6.18 4.06 3.18
C ARG A 42 5.96 5.58 3.21
N TYR A 43 4.74 6.01 3.49
CA TYR A 43 4.41 7.43 3.69
C TYR A 43 4.33 7.75 5.20
N GLY A 44 5.25 8.59 5.67
CA GLY A 44 5.40 8.89 7.09
C GLY A 44 6.07 7.74 7.85
N GLU A 45 5.40 7.20 8.88
CA GLU A 45 5.88 6.04 9.63
C GLU A 45 5.77 4.76 8.79
N TRP A 46 6.73 3.85 8.90
CA TRP A 46 6.64 2.59 8.17
C TRP A 46 5.62 1.68 8.82
N THR A 47 4.70 1.12 8.02
CA THR A 47 3.64 0.25 8.52
C THR A 47 3.40 -0.92 7.58
N ASP A 48 3.45 -2.12 8.14
CA ASP A 48 3.24 -3.38 7.43
C ASP A 48 1.79 -3.86 7.54
N PHE A 49 1.20 -4.25 6.42
CA PHE A 49 -0.13 -4.82 6.30
C PHE A 49 -0.02 -6.23 5.75
N ALA A 50 -0.05 -7.23 6.62
CA ALA A 50 0.04 -8.64 6.24
C ALA A 50 -1.21 -9.09 5.46
N ASP A 51 -1.00 -9.95 4.47
CA ASP A 51 -2.09 -10.62 3.78
C ASP A 51 -2.86 -11.52 4.75
N ARG A 52 -4.18 -11.52 4.61
CA ARG A 52 -5.04 -12.48 5.32
C ARG A 52 -5.11 -13.80 4.56
N PRO A 53 -5.34 -14.93 5.24
CA PRO A 53 -5.61 -16.19 4.55
C PRO A 53 -6.88 -16.07 3.69
N GLY A 54 -6.83 -16.57 2.46
CA GLY A 54 -7.94 -16.57 1.51
C GLY A 54 -7.61 -15.85 0.20
N PRO A 55 -8.49 -15.97 -0.82
CA PRO A 55 -8.26 -15.37 -2.14
C PRO A 55 -8.23 -13.83 -2.10
N ASP A 56 -8.92 -13.22 -1.14
CA ASP A 56 -9.02 -11.77 -0.98
C ASP A 56 -8.02 -11.20 0.04
N GLY A 57 -7.06 -12.02 0.48
CA GLY A 57 -6.09 -11.64 1.51
C GLY A 57 -5.29 -10.39 1.14
N ALA A 58 -4.75 -10.40 -0.07
CA ALA A 58 -3.94 -9.31 -0.59
C ALA A 58 -4.76 -8.06 -0.93
N SER A 59 -6.00 -8.21 -1.42
CA SER A 59 -6.87 -7.06 -1.71
C SER A 59 -7.31 -6.35 -0.43
N LEU A 60 -7.70 -7.09 0.60
CA LEU A 60 -8.06 -6.54 1.90
C LEU A 60 -6.88 -5.83 2.58
N ALA A 61 -5.68 -6.43 2.54
CA ALA A 61 -4.49 -5.82 3.09
C ALA A 61 -4.10 -4.53 2.34
N LEU A 62 -4.24 -4.52 1.01
CA LEU A 62 -4.01 -3.31 0.21
C LEU A 62 -5.00 -2.21 0.57
N GLN A 63 -6.28 -2.54 0.73
CA GLN A 63 -7.32 -1.59 1.11
C GLN A 63 -6.96 -0.89 2.43
N MET A 64 -6.57 -1.66 3.46
CA MET A 64 -6.16 -1.10 4.75
C MET A 64 -4.95 -0.18 4.63
N ALA A 65 -3.95 -0.55 3.82
CA ALA A 65 -2.77 0.27 3.57
C ALA A 65 -3.11 1.59 2.87
N VAL A 66 -4.07 1.56 1.93
CA VAL A 66 -4.57 2.76 1.22
C VAL A 66 -5.34 3.67 2.17
N GLU A 67 -6.22 3.12 3.01
CA GLU A 67 -6.99 3.89 3.99
C GLU A 67 -6.07 4.64 4.96
N GLU A 68 -5.09 3.95 5.55
CA GLU A 68 -4.09 4.57 6.43
C GLU A 68 -3.23 5.62 5.68
N MET A 69 -2.84 5.35 4.43
CA MET A 69 -2.11 6.34 3.63
C MET A 69 -2.94 7.62 3.44
N LEU A 70 -4.21 7.49 3.06
CA LEU A 70 -5.10 8.63 2.86
C LEU A 70 -5.30 9.40 4.17
N GLU A 71 -5.50 8.70 5.29
CA GLU A 71 -5.58 9.32 6.61
C GLU A 71 -4.33 10.16 6.90
N ARG A 72 -3.13 9.63 6.66
CA ARG A 72 -1.89 10.37 6.90
C ARG A 72 -1.75 11.59 6.01
N VAL A 73 -2.14 11.48 4.74
CA VAL A 73 -2.11 12.59 3.79
C VAL A 73 -3.08 13.69 4.22
N GLU A 74 -4.29 13.33 4.65
CA GLU A 74 -5.31 14.27 5.11
C GLU A 74 -4.96 14.94 6.46
N TYR A 75 -4.45 14.18 7.42
CA TYR A 75 -4.19 14.66 8.79
C TYR A 75 -2.80 15.28 9.00
N ARG A 76 -1.75 14.85 8.27
CA ARG A 76 -0.40 15.43 8.38
C ARG A 76 -0.08 16.50 7.32
N GLY A 77 -0.95 16.70 6.33
CA GLY A 77 -0.85 17.79 5.36
C GLY A 77 -1.30 19.16 5.89
N LYS A 78 -1.57 19.30 7.20
CA LYS A 78 -1.96 20.55 7.88
C LYS A 78 -0.84 21.13 8.73
#